data_AF-A0A534IR57-F1
#
_entry.id   AF-A0A534IR57-F1
#
_cell.length_a   1.000
_cell.length_b   1.000
_cell.length_c   1.000
_cell.angle_alpha   90.00
_cell.angle_beta   90.00
_cell.angle_gamma   90.00
#
_symmetry.space_group_name_H-M   'P 1'
#
loop_
_entity.id
_entity.type
_entity.pdbx_description
1 polymer ?
#
loop_
_entity_poly.entity_id
_entity_poly.type
_entity_poly.pdbx_seq_one_letter_code
_entity_poly.pdbx_strand_id
1 'polypeptide(L)'
;MARGASSHFSLKRAEYDRYYPTVLGVLQNSGFLVLDAERTEDRAFLQGLPRTGEGPGIEIEIRRRPKGVDVHVLVVPHQDLPQEKGRFLMKQGVFGTLQSDPASDRSLADILPGLRRDEGERQVDPRFRRTPTNIPEWIFFNLKGGTMTWFLGTVIGLTGAAYLLFWAPEGPYRRNDPLMVGLLLVLAPWWSGIWGRSAARGLVAAFVTVAIPVTFYVVSALNWALPGLARNPQISMITVFLDALKGPAGIAVPVILGILSGIVGAIAGVIGGRIFPLQMKRARSSESI
;
A
#
# COMPACT_ATOMS: atom_id res chain seq x y z
N MET A 1 -20.03 26.01 -38.71
CA MET A 1 -20.21 25.74 -37.26
C MET A 1 -19.70 24.34 -37.00
N ALA A 2 -18.94 24.14 -35.92
CA ALA A 2 -18.49 22.80 -35.55
C ALA A 2 -19.66 22.03 -34.92
N ARG A 3 -19.77 20.73 -35.23
CA ARG A 3 -20.74 19.84 -34.61
C ARG A 3 -20.16 19.28 -33.33
N GLY A 4 -20.97 19.11 -32.30
CA GLY A 4 -20.53 18.50 -31.06
C GLY A 4 -21.34 18.89 -29.85
N ALA A 5 -20.80 18.50 -28.70
CA ALA A 5 -21.38 18.69 -27.40
C ALA A 5 -20.33 19.27 -26.47
N SER A 6 -20.76 20.11 -25.51
CA SER A 6 -19.84 20.65 -24.53
C SER A 6 -20.50 20.83 -23.17
N SER A 7 -19.69 20.80 -22.11
CA SER A 7 -20.14 21.05 -20.75
C SER A 7 -19.05 21.73 -19.95
N HIS A 8 -19.48 22.52 -18.98
CA HIS A 8 -18.62 23.12 -17.97
C HIS A 8 -19.21 22.85 -16.59
N PHE A 9 -18.35 22.58 -15.61
CA PHE A 9 -18.72 22.49 -14.21
C PHE A 9 -17.51 22.79 -13.31
N SER A 10 -17.79 23.20 -12.08
CA SER A 10 -16.78 23.54 -11.08
C SER A 10 -16.86 22.56 -9.92
N LEU A 11 -15.71 22.03 -9.51
CA LEU A 11 -15.57 21.13 -8.37
C LEU A 11 -14.99 21.88 -7.20
N LYS A 12 -15.83 22.13 -6.19
CA LYS A 12 -15.45 22.83 -4.97
C LYS A 12 -14.60 21.90 -4.11
N ARG A 13 -13.52 22.43 -3.51
CA ARG A 13 -12.60 21.68 -2.62
C ARG A 13 -11.80 20.57 -3.30
N ALA A 14 -11.92 20.37 -4.61
CA ALA A 14 -11.05 19.48 -5.36
C ALA A 14 -9.64 20.07 -5.48
N GLU A 15 -8.62 19.27 -5.20
CA GLU A 15 -7.22 19.64 -5.42
C GLU A 15 -6.82 19.33 -6.86
N TYR A 16 -6.34 20.33 -7.62
CA TYR A 16 -5.91 20.18 -9.02
C TYR A 16 -5.00 18.97 -9.26
N ASP A 17 -3.97 18.81 -8.42
CA ASP A 17 -2.97 17.74 -8.56
C ASP A 17 -3.55 16.35 -8.29
N ARG A 18 -4.61 16.24 -7.48
CA ARG A 18 -5.33 14.98 -7.25
C ARG A 18 -6.42 14.72 -8.27
N TYR A 19 -6.99 15.77 -8.83
CA TYR A 19 -8.07 15.67 -9.80
C TYR A 19 -7.57 15.29 -11.20
N TYR A 20 -6.39 15.77 -11.60
CA TYR A 20 -5.80 15.45 -12.90
C TYR A 20 -5.71 13.93 -13.20
N PRO A 21 -5.17 13.07 -12.30
CA PRO A 21 -5.19 11.62 -12.49
C PRO A 21 -6.59 11.00 -12.60
N THR A 22 -7.59 11.57 -11.93
CA THR A 22 -8.98 11.10 -12.01
C THR A 22 -9.53 11.29 -13.41
N VAL A 23 -9.28 12.44 -14.04
CA VAL A 23 -9.71 12.71 -15.42
C VAL A 23 -9.08 11.73 -16.40
N LEU A 24 -7.78 11.44 -16.25
CA LEU A 24 -7.10 10.41 -17.05
C LEU A 24 -7.76 9.03 -16.88
N GLY A 25 -8.07 8.64 -15.65
CA GLY A 25 -8.74 7.37 -15.36
C GLY A 25 -10.14 7.29 -15.97
N VAL A 26 -10.92 8.38 -15.93
CA VAL A 26 -12.25 8.43 -16.58
C VAL A 26 -12.11 8.26 -18.09
N LEU A 27 -11.20 8.98 -18.74
CA LEU A 27 -10.98 8.85 -20.20
C LEU A 27 -10.62 7.41 -20.58
N GLN A 28 -9.68 6.79 -19.86
CA GLN A 28 -9.26 5.42 -20.13
C GLN A 28 -10.39 4.41 -19.93
N ASN A 29 -11.19 4.56 -18.87
CA ASN A 29 -12.33 3.68 -18.58
C ASN A 29 -13.49 3.86 -19.57
N SER A 30 -13.65 5.06 -20.13
CA SER A 30 -14.64 5.35 -21.17
C SER A 30 -14.15 4.95 -22.58
N GLY A 31 -13.05 4.22 -22.69
CA GLY A 31 -12.58 3.68 -23.96
C GLY A 31 -11.79 4.67 -24.82
N PHE A 32 -11.29 5.77 -24.25
CA PHE A 32 -10.44 6.72 -24.95
C PHE A 32 -8.95 6.41 -24.77
N LEU A 33 -8.18 6.62 -25.84
CA LEU A 33 -6.73 6.73 -25.82
C LEU A 33 -6.37 8.21 -25.68
N VAL A 34 -5.61 8.56 -24.65
CA VAL A 34 -5.09 9.93 -24.48
C VAL A 34 -3.97 10.12 -25.49
N LEU A 35 -4.19 10.99 -26.48
CA LEU A 35 -3.23 11.27 -27.53
C LEU A 35 -2.18 12.27 -27.09
N ASP A 36 -2.65 13.33 -26.43
CA ASP A 36 -1.82 14.47 -26.11
C ASP A 36 -2.26 15.10 -24.78
N ALA A 37 -1.28 15.39 -23.94
CA ALA A 37 -1.46 15.90 -22.60
C ALA A 37 -0.49 17.06 -22.38
N GLU A 38 -1.02 18.26 -22.19
CA GLU A 38 -0.23 19.42 -21.79
C GLU A 38 -0.61 19.78 -20.36
N ARG A 39 0.38 19.89 -19.47
CA ARG A 39 0.16 20.23 -18.07
C ARG A 39 1.12 21.33 -17.66
N THR A 40 0.54 22.42 -17.17
CA THR A 40 1.21 23.50 -16.45
C THR A 40 0.75 23.50 -14.99
N GLU A 41 1.31 24.42 -14.19
CA GLU A 41 1.04 24.54 -12.75
C GLU A 41 -0.45 24.82 -12.44
N ASP A 42 -1.08 25.65 -13.27
CA ASP A 42 -2.45 26.10 -13.07
C ASP A 42 -3.45 25.44 -14.01
N ARG A 43 -2.99 24.64 -14.98
CA ARG A 43 -3.83 24.24 -16.08
C ARG A 43 -3.38 22.97 -16.77
N ALA A 44 -4.34 22.15 -17.19
CA ALA A 44 -4.08 20.98 -17.99
C ALA A 44 -5.06 20.85 -19.16
N PHE A 45 -4.56 20.32 -20.26
CA PHE A 45 -5.33 19.87 -21.41
C PHE A 45 -5.09 18.41 -21.67
N LEU A 46 -6.19 17.71 -21.96
CA LEU A 46 -6.19 16.30 -22.31
C LEU A 46 -7.01 16.12 -23.57
N GLN A 47 -6.39 15.60 -24.63
CA GLN A 47 -7.09 15.18 -25.83
C GLN A 47 -7.15 13.66 -25.90
N GLY A 48 -8.33 13.12 -26.19
CA GLY A 48 -8.57 11.69 -26.29
C GLY A 48 -9.27 11.31 -27.59
N LEU A 49 -8.91 10.15 -28.14
CA LEU A 49 -9.64 9.52 -29.24
C LEU A 49 -10.23 8.18 -28.81
N PRO A 50 -11.38 7.78 -29.37
CA PRO A 50 -11.94 6.46 -29.10
C PRO A 50 -10.98 5.37 -29.57
N ARG A 51 -10.73 4.37 -28.72
CA ARG A 51 -9.83 3.24 -29.03
C ARG A 51 -10.33 2.37 -30.18
N THR A 52 -11.64 2.39 -30.43
CA THR A 52 -12.27 1.73 -31.57
C THR A 52 -11.87 2.36 -32.90
N GLY A 53 -11.30 3.57 -32.90
CA GLY A 53 -11.04 4.36 -34.12
C GLY A 53 -12.31 5.00 -34.70
N GLU A 54 -13.48 4.62 -34.19
CA GLU A 54 -14.79 5.10 -34.60
C GLU A 54 -15.45 5.89 -33.47
N GLY A 55 -15.91 7.10 -33.77
CA GLY A 55 -16.66 7.94 -32.83
C GLY A 55 -16.08 9.35 -32.65
N PRO A 56 -16.70 10.15 -31.76
CA PRO A 56 -16.25 11.51 -31.48
C PRO A 56 -14.95 11.51 -30.66
N GLY A 57 -14.08 12.48 -30.93
CA GLY A 57 -12.94 12.81 -30.09
C GLY A 57 -13.35 13.71 -28.92
N ILE A 58 -12.48 13.76 -27.91
CA ILE A 58 -12.71 14.54 -26.70
C ILE A 58 -11.52 15.45 -26.39
N GLU A 59 -11.82 16.66 -25.93
CA GLU A 59 -10.86 17.57 -25.30
C GLU A 59 -11.38 17.97 -23.92
N ILE A 60 -10.55 17.80 -22.89
CA ILE A 60 -10.84 18.22 -21.53
C ILE A 60 -9.80 19.26 -21.10
N GLU A 61 -10.28 20.34 -20.54
CA GLU A 61 -9.46 21.31 -19.84
C GLU A 61 -9.76 21.29 -18.35
N ILE A 62 -8.69 21.37 -17.56
CA ILE A 62 -8.72 21.46 -16.10
C ILE A 62 -8.01 22.76 -15.70
N ARG A 63 -8.68 23.66 -14.97
CA ARG A 63 -8.08 24.90 -14.46
C ARG A 63 -8.07 24.90 -12.93
N ARG A 64 -6.91 25.19 -12.34
CA ARG A 64 -6.76 25.43 -10.91
C ARG A 64 -7.53 26.71 -10.51
N ARG A 65 -8.28 26.64 -9.42
CA ARG A 65 -8.92 27.79 -8.76
C ARG A 65 -8.51 27.84 -7.30
N PRO A 66 -8.54 29.01 -6.64
CA PRO A 66 -8.18 29.14 -5.23
C PRO A 66 -8.95 28.21 -4.27
N LYS A 67 -10.18 27.79 -4.65
CA LYS A 67 -11.05 26.93 -3.83
C LYS A 67 -11.55 25.68 -4.56
N GLY A 68 -10.84 25.23 -5.60
CA GLY A 68 -11.27 24.07 -6.37
C GLY A 68 -10.67 23.99 -7.77
N VAL A 69 -11.44 23.40 -8.67
CA VAL A 69 -11.05 23.18 -10.07
C VAL A 69 -12.23 23.48 -10.98
N ASP A 70 -11.99 24.21 -12.06
CA ASP A 70 -12.96 24.34 -13.16
C ASP A 70 -12.62 23.33 -14.26
N VAL A 71 -13.64 22.65 -14.78
CA VAL A 71 -13.50 21.61 -15.79
C VAL A 71 -14.36 21.97 -16.99
N HIS A 72 -13.73 21.98 -18.16
CA HIS A 72 -14.40 22.16 -19.43
C HIS A 72 -14.22 20.92 -20.29
N VAL A 73 -15.31 20.44 -20.88
CA VAL A 73 -15.35 19.23 -21.68
C VAL A 73 -15.93 19.56 -23.04
N LEU A 74 -15.24 19.15 -24.10
CA LEU A 74 -15.66 19.25 -25.48
C LEU A 74 -15.63 17.86 -26.12
N VAL A 75 -16.73 17.49 -26.75
CA VAL A 75 -16.86 16.26 -27.53
C VAL A 75 -17.30 16.62 -28.93
N VAL A 76 -16.48 16.28 -29.93
CA VAL A 76 -16.70 16.65 -31.35
C VAL A 76 -16.37 15.46 -32.24
N PRO A 77 -16.91 15.37 -33.46
CA PRO A 77 -16.45 14.39 -34.44
C PRO A 77 -14.92 14.40 -34.54
N HIS A 78 -14.28 13.23 -34.65
CA HIS A 78 -12.80 13.13 -34.65
C HIS A 78 -12.12 14.10 -35.63
N GLN A 79 -12.72 14.29 -36.81
CA GLN A 79 -12.24 15.17 -37.87
C GLN A 79 -12.28 16.65 -37.49
N ASP A 80 -13.18 17.03 -36.57
CA ASP A 80 -13.39 18.39 -36.07
C ASP A 80 -12.62 18.66 -34.76
N LEU A 81 -11.89 17.65 -34.24
CA LEU A 81 -11.08 17.81 -33.04
C LEU A 81 -9.97 18.85 -33.30
N PRO A 82 -9.81 19.86 -32.43
CA PRO A 82 -8.85 20.93 -32.68
C PRO A 82 -7.41 20.39 -32.67
N GLN A 83 -6.66 20.68 -33.73
CA GLN A 83 -5.22 20.42 -33.76
C GLN A 83 -4.46 21.32 -32.75
N GLU A 84 -4.97 22.53 -32.51
CA GLU A 84 -4.46 23.44 -31.47
C GLU A 84 -5.27 23.30 -30.18
N LYS A 85 -4.64 22.78 -29.12
CA LYS A 85 -5.29 22.53 -27.84
C LYS A 85 -5.99 23.78 -27.28
N GLY A 86 -7.23 23.59 -26.83
CA GLY A 86 -8.01 24.64 -26.19
C GLY A 86 -8.42 25.77 -27.10
N ARG A 87 -8.32 25.63 -28.42
CA ARG A 87 -8.89 26.60 -29.37
C ARG A 87 -10.38 26.83 -29.12
N PHE A 88 -11.11 25.76 -28.83
CA PHE A 88 -12.53 25.79 -28.49
C PHE A 88 -12.80 26.15 -27.02
N LEU A 89 -11.90 25.75 -26.10
CA LEU A 89 -12.08 25.93 -24.66
C LEU A 89 -11.59 27.31 -24.13
N MET A 90 -10.69 28.01 -24.85
CA MET A 90 -10.10 29.30 -24.42
C MET A 90 -10.51 30.53 -25.23
N LYS A 91 -10.49 30.46 -26.56
CA LYS A 91 -10.31 31.68 -27.35
C LYS A 91 -11.59 32.29 -27.92
N GLN A 92 -12.65 31.52 -28.12
CA GLN A 92 -13.77 31.97 -28.95
C GLN A 92 -15.18 31.74 -28.35
N GLY A 93 -15.30 31.26 -27.11
CA GLY A 93 -16.62 31.07 -26.48
C GLY A 93 -17.53 30.10 -27.25
N VAL A 94 -16.94 29.13 -27.97
CA VAL A 94 -17.64 28.26 -28.94
C VAL A 94 -18.58 27.26 -28.25
N PHE A 95 -18.50 27.09 -26.93
CA PHE A 95 -19.40 26.24 -26.16
C PHE A 95 -20.88 26.45 -26.51
N GLY A 96 -21.28 27.72 -26.75
CA GLY A 96 -22.66 28.07 -27.09
C GLY A 96 -23.00 28.05 -28.58
N THR A 97 -22.04 27.79 -29.47
CA THR A 97 -22.22 27.85 -30.93
C THR A 97 -21.99 26.50 -31.62
N LEU A 98 -21.78 25.43 -30.86
CA LEU A 98 -21.77 24.06 -31.37
C LEU A 98 -23.17 23.67 -31.84
N GLN A 99 -23.23 23.02 -33.00
CA GLN A 99 -24.46 22.35 -33.42
C GLN A 99 -24.53 20.98 -32.74
N SER A 100 -25.66 20.69 -32.10
CA SER A 100 -25.91 19.40 -31.44
C SER A 100 -25.64 18.25 -32.40
N ASP A 101 -24.84 17.30 -31.93
CA ASP A 101 -24.50 16.08 -32.64
C ASP A 101 -24.86 14.89 -31.74
N PRO A 102 -25.77 14.00 -32.18
CA PRO A 102 -26.27 12.92 -31.32
C PRO A 102 -25.19 11.98 -30.77
N ALA A 103 -24.12 11.74 -31.54
CA ALA A 103 -23.02 10.90 -31.10
C ALA A 103 -22.19 11.60 -30.02
N SER A 104 -21.82 12.87 -30.25
CA SER A 104 -21.13 13.69 -29.26
C SER A 104 -21.94 13.92 -28.00
N ASP A 105 -23.25 14.18 -28.12
CA ASP A 105 -24.15 14.41 -26.99
C ASP A 105 -24.27 13.16 -26.12
N ARG A 106 -24.39 11.98 -26.74
CA ARG A 106 -24.42 10.69 -26.04
C ARG A 106 -23.09 10.43 -25.33
N SER A 107 -21.97 10.59 -26.02
CA SER A 107 -20.65 10.40 -25.41
C SER A 107 -20.40 11.38 -24.27
N LEU A 108 -20.83 12.64 -24.39
CA LEU A 108 -20.76 13.62 -23.32
C LEU A 108 -21.60 13.19 -22.10
N ALA A 109 -22.84 12.73 -22.34
CA ALA A 109 -23.71 12.24 -21.26
C ALA A 109 -23.11 11.04 -20.51
N ASP A 110 -22.39 10.16 -21.21
CA ASP A 110 -21.78 8.96 -20.63
C ASP A 110 -20.56 9.30 -19.75
N ILE A 111 -19.74 10.28 -20.13
CA ILE A 111 -18.49 10.64 -19.41
C ILE A 111 -18.71 11.60 -18.24
N LEU A 112 -19.70 12.49 -18.31
CA LEU A 112 -19.91 13.54 -17.32
C LEU A 112 -20.12 13.01 -15.89
N PRO A 113 -20.88 11.94 -15.66
CA PRO A 113 -21.02 11.35 -14.32
C PRO A 113 -19.68 10.91 -13.73
N GLY A 114 -18.75 10.40 -14.55
CA GLY A 114 -17.42 10.01 -14.09
C GLY A 114 -16.56 11.20 -13.66
N LEU A 115 -16.66 12.32 -14.38
CA LEU A 115 -15.89 13.54 -14.08
C LEU A 115 -16.48 14.34 -12.92
N ARG A 116 -17.80 14.31 -12.72
CA ARG A 116 -18.50 15.09 -11.67
C ARG A 116 -18.49 14.45 -10.28
N ARG A 117 -17.92 13.25 -10.10
CA ARG A 117 -17.91 12.57 -8.79
C ARG A 117 -17.11 13.37 -7.75
N ASP A 118 -17.83 14.20 -6.99
CA ASP A 118 -17.43 14.65 -5.67
C ASP A 118 -17.24 13.43 -4.75
N GLU A 119 -16.38 13.56 -3.74
CA GLU A 119 -15.83 12.50 -2.87
C GLU A 119 -16.84 11.56 -2.13
N GLY A 120 -18.15 11.64 -2.40
CA GLY A 120 -19.21 10.94 -1.68
C GLY A 120 -19.53 9.50 -2.11
N GLU A 121 -19.43 9.15 -3.40
CA GLU A 121 -19.79 7.80 -3.86
C GLU A 121 -18.80 7.26 -4.88
N ARG A 122 -17.81 6.51 -4.38
CA ARG A 122 -17.07 5.55 -5.21
C ARG A 122 -18.03 4.44 -5.66
N GLN A 123 -18.75 4.67 -6.76
CA GLN A 123 -19.24 3.56 -7.57
C GLN A 123 -18.01 2.94 -8.26
N VAL A 124 -17.32 2.07 -7.53
CA VAL A 124 -16.27 1.21 -8.08
C VAL A 124 -16.96 0.27 -9.05
N ASP A 125 -16.57 0.33 -10.33
CA ASP A 125 -17.04 -0.61 -11.35
C ASP A 125 -16.88 -2.05 -10.84
N PRO A 126 -17.95 -2.86 -10.82
CA PRO A 126 -17.89 -4.25 -10.36
C PRO A 126 -16.84 -5.09 -11.11
N ARG A 127 -16.42 -4.69 -12.32
CA ARG A 127 -15.34 -5.34 -13.09
C ARG A 127 -13.96 -5.04 -12.50
N PHE A 128 -13.72 -3.84 -11.99
CA PHE A 128 -12.50 -3.46 -11.26
C PHE A 128 -12.50 -3.94 -9.79
N ARG A 129 -13.63 -4.47 -9.32
CA ARG A 129 -13.72 -5.23 -8.07
C ARG A 129 -13.10 -6.62 -8.16
N ARG A 130 -12.68 -7.06 -9.35
CA ARG A 130 -11.85 -8.26 -9.50
C ARG A 130 -10.42 -7.93 -9.07
N THR A 131 -10.21 -7.82 -7.76
CA THR A 131 -9.08 -8.54 -7.16
C THR A 131 -9.09 -9.93 -7.78
N PRO A 132 -7.95 -10.46 -8.27
CA PRO A 132 -7.95 -11.79 -8.88
C PRO A 132 -8.65 -12.74 -7.91
N THR A 133 -9.79 -13.30 -8.31
CA THR A 133 -10.68 -14.08 -7.42
C THR A 133 -10.02 -15.34 -6.85
N ASN A 134 -8.81 -15.65 -7.34
CA ASN A 134 -7.97 -16.75 -6.90
C ASN A 134 -6.62 -16.28 -6.34
N ILE A 135 -6.49 -15.03 -5.89
CA ILE A 135 -5.46 -14.72 -4.89
C ILE A 135 -6.16 -14.85 -3.55
N PRO A 136 -5.89 -15.93 -2.80
CA PRO A 136 -6.53 -16.13 -1.51
C PRO A 136 -6.31 -14.92 -0.61
N GLU A 137 -7.32 -14.55 0.18
CA GLU A 137 -7.21 -13.44 1.13
C GLU A 137 -6.11 -13.65 2.19
N TRP A 138 -5.56 -14.87 2.32
CA TRP A 138 -4.35 -15.11 3.09
C TRP A 138 -3.08 -14.56 2.43
N ILE A 139 -3.02 -14.34 1.12
CA ILE A 139 -1.86 -13.73 0.44
C ILE A 139 -1.82 -12.21 0.69
N PHE A 140 -3.00 -11.57 0.74
CA PHE A 140 -3.14 -10.16 1.13
C PHE A 140 -3.81 -10.06 2.50
N PHE A 141 -3.09 -10.56 3.52
CA PHE A 141 -3.44 -10.43 4.94
C PHE A 141 -4.05 -9.06 5.21
N ASN A 142 -5.36 -9.03 5.48
CA ASN A 142 -6.18 -7.83 5.63
C ASN A 142 -5.45 -6.69 6.38
N LEU A 143 -4.76 -5.83 5.63
CA LEU A 143 -3.86 -4.81 6.17
C LEU A 143 -4.61 -3.70 6.93
N LYS A 144 -5.96 -3.71 6.86
CA LYS A 144 -6.87 -2.76 7.49
C LYS A 144 -6.91 -2.87 9.02
N GLY A 145 -6.65 -4.05 9.57
CA GLY A 145 -6.78 -4.30 11.02
C GLY A 145 -5.51 -4.02 11.83
N GLY A 146 -4.33 -4.08 11.21
CA GLY A 146 -3.01 -3.91 11.85
C GLY A 146 -2.62 -5.01 12.86
N THR A 147 -3.55 -5.42 13.74
CA THR A 147 -3.32 -6.32 14.86
C THR A 147 -3.13 -7.78 14.44
N MET A 148 -3.90 -8.26 13.45
CA MET A 148 -3.83 -9.66 13.01
C MET A 148 -2.55 -9.94 12.19
N THR A 149 -2.09 -8.96 11.41
CA THR A 149 -0.83 -9.05 10.65
C THR A 149 0.39 -9.07 11.59
N TRP A 150 0.35 -8.28 12.66
CA TRP A 150 1.38 -8.27 13.69
C TRP A 150 1.46 -9.58 14.48
N PHE A 151 0.32 -10.13 14.90
CA PHE A 151 0.27 -11.41 15.61
C PHE A 151 0.83 -12.55 14.74
N LEU A 152 0.38 -12.65 13.49
CA LEU A 152 0.83 -13.71 12.58
C LEU A 152 2.33 -13.59 12.24
N GLY A 153 2.83 -12.37 12.02
CA GLY A 153 4.25 -12.13 11.82
C GLY A 153 5.10 -12.59 13.01
N THR A 154 4.61 -12.38 14.23
CA THR A 154 5.23 -12.86 15.47
C THR A 154 5.19 -14.38 15.57
N VAL A 155 4.07 -15.03 15.23
CA VAL A 155 3.94 -16.49 15.23
C VAL A 155 4.89 -17.14 14.21
N ILE A 156 5.02 -16.59 13.00
CA ILE A 156 5.93 -17.09 11.97
C ILE A 156 7.38 -16.93 12.42
N GLY A 157 7.73 -15.74 12.93
CA GLY A 157 9.08 -15.48 13.47
C GLY A 157 9.43 -16.45 14.59
N LEU A 158 8.52 -16.64 15.56
CA LEU A 158 8.70 -17.55 16.68
C LEU A 158 8.82 -19.00 16.23
N THR A 159 8.01 -19.44 15.25
CA THR A 159 8.09 -20.79 14.68
C THR A 159 9.44 -21.00 13.97
N GLY A 160 9.91 -19.99 13.22
CA GLY A 160 11.23 -20.03 12.59
C GLY A 160 12.38 -20.10 13.60
N ALA A 161 12.34 -19.28 14.65
CA ALA A 161 13.33 -19.30 15.72
C ALA A 161 13.33 -20.62 16.50
N ALA A 162 12.15 -21.15 16.82
CA ALA A 162 12.00 -22.47 17.42
C ALA A 162 12.51 -23.59 16.49
N TYR A 163 12.24 -23.51 15.19
CA TYR A 163 12.75 -24.49 14.22
C TYR A 163 14.29 -24.49 14.17
N LEU A 164 14.91 -23.31 14.20
CA LEU A 164 16.38 -23.17 14.23
C LEU A 164 17.00 -23.76 15.50
N LEU A 165 16.32 -23.64 16.65
CA LEU A 165 16.82 -24.15 17.93
C LEU A 165 16.52 -25.64 18.16
N PHE A 166 15.39 -26.14 17.67
CA PHE A 166 14.85 -27.46 18.05
C PHE A 166 14.67 -28.45 16.90
N TRP A 167 14.59 -28.04 15.63
CA TRP A 167 14.10 -28.94 14.57
C TRP A 167 14.93 -29.02 13.29
N ALA A 168 16.01 -28.26 13.10
CA ALA A 168 16.91 -28.47 11.97
C ALA A 168 17.96 -29.54 12.31
N PRO A 169 17.74 -30.86 12.08
CA PRO A 169 18.52 -31.89 12.74
C PRO A 169 19.78 -32.26 11.94
N GLU A 170 19.87 -31.96 10.64
CA GLU A 170 20.94 -32.50 9.77
C GLU A 170 21.37 -31.57 8.61
N GLY A 171 21.01 -30.28 8.65
CA GLY A 171 21.29 -29.36 7.54
C GLY A 171 22.74 -28.83 7.48
N PRO A 172 23.29 -28.53 6.27
CA PRO A 172 24.65 -28.01 6.08
C PRO A 172 24.90 -26.65 6.75
N TYR A 173 23.84 -25.91 7.06
CA TYR A 173 23.88 -24.58 7.69
C TYR A 173 24.23 -24.62 9.19
N ARG A 174 24.16 -25.80 9.82
CA ARG A 174 24.34 -25.98 11.28
C ARG A 174 25.76 -25.73 11.78
N ARG A 175 26.78 -25.92 10.92
CA ARG A 175 28.18 -25.64 11.28
C ARG A 175 28.59 -24.18 11.05
N ASN A 176 27.69 -23.37 10.52
CA ASN A 176 27.92 -21.97 10.25
C ASN A 176 27.31 -21.13 11.36
N ASP A 177 28.03 -21.04 12.48
CA ASP A 177 27.64 -20.25 13.65
C ASP A 177 27.22 -18.80 13.32
N PRO A 178 27.97 -18.04 12.48
CA PRO A 178 27.55 -16.71 12.06
C PRO A 178 26.20 -16.68 11.36
N LEU A 179 25.91 -17.66 10.50
CA LEU A 179 24.64 -17.76 9.79
C LEU A 179 23.50 -18.06 10.77
N MET A 180 23.68 -19.01 11.70
CA MET A 180 22.66 -19.37 12.68
C MET A 180 22.36 -18.20 13.64
N VAL A 181 23.38 -17.48 14.08
CA VAL A 181 23.24 -16.26 14.89
C VAL A 181 22.51 -15.17 14.10
N GLY A 182 22.86 -14.95 12.82
CA GLY A 182 22.18 -13.99 11.96
C GLY A 182 20.71 -14.33 11.72
N LEU A 183 20.39 -15.61 11.51
CA LEU A 183 19.01 -16.06 11.33
C LEU A 183 18.18 -15.88 12.60
N LEU A 184 18.75 -16.21 13.77
CA LEU A 184 18.05 -16.15 15.05
C LEU A 184 17.91 -14.73 15.61
N LEU A 185 18.95 -13.91 15.55
CA LEU A 185 18.99 -12.59 16.19
C LEU A 185 18.71 -11.42 15.25
N VAL A 186 18.76 -11.65 13.93
CA VAL A 186 18.52 -10.59 12.94
C VAL A 186 17.30 -10.91 12.08
N LEU A 187 17.31 -12.04 11.34
CA LEU A 187 16.28 -12.30 10.33
C LEU A 187 14.90 -12.58 10.95
N ALA A 188 14.81 -13.48 11.93
CA ALA A 188 13.54 -13.79 12.59
C ALA A 188 12.97 -12.57 13.37
N PRO A 189 13.78 -11.84 14.15
CA PRO A 189 13.39 -10.57 14.78
C PRO A 189 12.94 -9.51 13.77
N TRP A 190 13.65 -9.34 12.67
CA TRP A 190 13.28 -8.41 11.60
C TRP A 190 11.93 -8.77 11.00
N TRP A 191 11.72 -10.04 10.67
CA TRP A 191 10.48 -10.52 10.08
C TRP A 191 9.30 -10.37 11.04
N SER A 192 9.46 -10.66 12.33
CA SER A 192 8.40 -10.44 13.31
C SER A 192 8.11 -8.94 13.52
N GLY A 193 9.15 -8.11 13.53
CA GLY A 193 9.08 -6.69 13.84
C GLY A 193 8.45 -5.83 12.74
N ILE A 194 8.70 -6.14 11.47
CA ILE A 194 8.21 -5.33 10.33
C ILE A 194 6.69 -5.20 10.30
N TRP A 195 5.97 -6.22 10.78
CA TRP A 195 4.51 -6.20 10.83
C TRP A 195 3.94 -5.40 12.00
N GLY A 196 4.77 -5.03 12.99
CA GLY A 196 4.38 -4.20 14.12
C GLY A 196 4.06 -2.76 13.76
N ARG A 197 4.64 -2.26 12.66
CA ARG A 197 4.41 -0.91 12.08
C ARG A 197 4.65 0.26 13.06
N SER A 198 5.25 -0.01 14.21
CA SER A 198 5.72 0.97 15.17
C SER A 198 6.92 0.39 15.90
N ALA A 199 7.80 1.25 16.42
CA ALA A 199 8.98 0.82 17.17
C ALA A 199 8.60 -0.06 18.38
N ALA A 200 7.57 0.34 19.13
CA ALA A 200 7.14 -0.38 20.34
C ALA A 200 6.58 -1.79 20.02
N ARG A 201 5.73 -1.92 19.00
CA ARG A 201 5.17 -3.22 18.60
C ARG A 201 6.22 -4.11 17.94
N GLY A 202 7.13 -3.50 17.17
CA GLY A 202 8.26 -4.20 16.58
C GLY A 202 9.22 -4.77 17.63
N LEU A 203 9.52 -3.99 18.67
CA LEU A 203 10.35 -4.40 19.80
C LEU A 203 9.74 -5.61 20.53
N VAL A 204 8.45 -5.53 20.89
CA VAL A 204 7.76 -6.61 21.60
C VAL A 204 7.72 -7.89 20.76
N ALA A 205 7.40 -7.79 19.47
CA ALA A 205 7.35 -8.94 18.57
C ALA A 205 8.72 -9.65 18.47
N ALA A 206 9.80 -8.89 18.27
CA ALA A 206 11.14 -9.44 18.19
C ALA A 206 11.64 -10.00 19.52
N PHE A 207 11.34 -9.31 20.63
CA PHE A 207 11.66 -9.81 21.97
C PHE A 207 11.03 -11.18 22.19
N VAL A 208 9.72 -11.31 21.94
CA VAL A 208 8.98 -12.56 22.14
C VAL A 208 9.48 -13.66 21.20
N THR A 209 9.77 -13.32 19.94
CA THR A 209 10.27 -14.24 18.91
C THR A 209 11.57 -14.94 19.32
N VAL A 210 12.44 -14.28 20.10
CA VAL A 210 13.71 -14.85 20.54
C VAL A 210 13.66 -15.32 21.99
N ALA A 211 13.11 -14.53 22.89
CA ALA A 211 13.10 -14.83 24.31
C ALA A 211 12.34 -16.13 24.62
N ILE A 212 11.20 -16.40 23.97
CA ILE A 212 10.42 -17.61 24.25
C ILE A 212 11.18 -18.88 23.82
N PRO A 213 11.63 -19.02 22.56
CA PRO A 213 12.39 -20.20 22.14
C PRO A 213 13.69 -20.39 22.94
N VAL A 214 14.42 -19.30 23.21
CA VAL A 214 15.64 -19.35 24.02
C VAL A 214 15.34 -19.74 25.47
N THR A 215 14.22 -19.33 26.05
CA THR A 215 13.82 -19.75 27.41
C THR A 215 13.62 -21.26 27.48
N PHE A 216 12.84 -21.84 26.55
CA PHE A 216 12.66 -23.29 26.50
C PHE A 216 13.98 -24.03 26.30
N TYR A 217 14.87 -23.46 25.50
CA TYR A 217 16.19 -24.03 25.25
C TYR A 217 17.10 -23.97 26.47
N VAL A 218 17.15 -22.84 27.17
CA VAL A 218 17.95 -22.66 28.40
C VAL A 218 17.46 -23.57 29.51
N VAL A 219 16.14 -23.69 29.70
CA VAL A 219 15.54 -24.62 30.68
C VAL A 219 15.90 -26.07 30.37
N SER A 220 15.92 -26.45 29.09
CA SER A 220 16.39 -27.76 28.62
C SER A 220 17.90 -27.94 28.86
N ALA A 221 18.73 -26.96 28.50
CA ALA A 221 20.19 -27.05 28.60
C ALA A 221 20.68 -27.06 30.06
N LEU A 222 19.99 -26.38 30.96
CA LEU A 222 20.27 -26.38 32.41
C LEU A 222 19.69 -27.59 33.14
N ASN A 223 19.05 -28.52 32.41
CA ASN A 223 18.45 -29.74 32.96
C ASN A 223 17.36 -29.47 34.01
N TRP A 224 16.65 -28.34 33.90
CA TRP A 224 15.59 -27.93 34.83
C TRP A 224 14.21 -28.49 34.48
N ALA A 225 14.07 -29.20 33.35
CA ALA A 225 12.83 -29.86 32.93
C ALA A 225 13.09 -31.22 32.22
N LEU A 226 12.01 -32.02 32.12
CA LEU A 226 11.87 -33.37 31.56
C LEU A 226 13.11 -33.96 30.86
N PRO A 227 13.70 -35.07 31.38
CA PRO A 227 14.98 -35.63 30.90
C PRO A 227 15.00 -36.09 29.42
N GLY A 228 13.85 -36.17 28.75
CA GLY A 228 13.74 -36.50 27.32
C GLY A 228 13.91 -35.33 26.35
N LEU A 229 14.00 -34.08 26.84
CA LEU A 229 14.14 -32.87 26.02
C LEU A 229 15.55 -32.26 26.05
N ALA A 230 16.44 -32.76 26.91
CA ALA A 230 17.81 -32.27 27.05
C ALA A 230 18.56 -32.37 25.73
N ARG A 231 18.89 -31.23 25.13
CA ARG A 231 19.74 -31.13 23.95
C ARG A 231 20.95 -30.27 24.24
N ASN A 232 22.11 -30.74 23.81
CA ASN A 232 23.33 -29.96 23.89
C ASN A 232 23.17 -28.66 23.09
N PRO A 233 23.61 -27.54 23.66
CA PRO A 233 23.49 -26.28 22.99
C PRO A 233 24.40 -26.21 21.76
N GLN A 234 23.82 -25.85 20.61
CA GLN A 234 24.49 -25.93 19.30
C GLN A 234 24.70 -24.58 18.62
N ILE A 235 24.25 -23.49 19.26
CA ILE A 235 24.61 -22.12 18.88
C ILE A 235 25.65 -21.65 19.90
N SER A 236 26.89 -21.47 19.43
CA SER A 236 28.04 -21.11 20.28
C SER A 236 27.84 -19.82 21.07
N MET A 237 27.08 -18.86 20.55
CA MET A 237 26.75 -17.64 21.29
C MET A 237 25.93 -17.94 22.56
N ILE A 238 24.95 -18.85 22.50
CA ILE A 238 24.13 -19.20 23.66
C ILE A 238 24.96 -19.98 24.69
N THR A 239 25.90 -20.83 24.25
CA THR A 239 26.83 -21.50 25.17
C THR A 239 27.74 -20.50 25.85
N VAL A 240 28.31 -19.54 25.13
CA VAL A 240 29.15 -18.48 25.71
C VAL A 240 28.39 -17.69 26.78
N PHE A 241 27.12 -17.34 26.53
CA PHE A 241 26.30 -16.64 27.51
C PHE A 241 25.93 -17.51 28.73
N LEU A 242 25.66 -18.81 28.53
CA LEU A 242 25.39 -19.75 29.62
C LEU A 242 26.64 -20.05 30.46
N ASP A 243 27.81 -20.15 29.83
CA ASP A 243 29.10 -20.35 30.50
C ASP A 243 29.52 -19.10 31.29
N ALA A 244 29.20 -17.90 30.78
CA ALA A 244 29.40 -16.63 31.47
C ALA A 244 28.42 -16.46 32.65
N LEU A 245 27.19 -16.95 32.53
CA LEU A 245 26.13 -16.84 33.54
C LEU A 245 25.86 -18.20 34.20
N LYS A 246 26.82 -18.66 35.00
CA LYS A 246 26.79 -19.97 35.66
C LYS A 246 25.59 -20.15 36.60
N GLY A 247 25.04 -21.36 36.61
CA GLY A 247 24.00 -21.79 37.57
C GLY A 247 22.66 -21.08 37.37
N PRO A 248 21.93 -20.71 38.44
CA PRO A 248 20.59 -20.11 38.33
C PRO A 248 20.54 -18.77 37.58
N ALA A 249 21.68 -18.09 37.44
CA ALA A 249 21.81 -16.85 36.66
C ALA A 249 21.65 -17.07 35.14
N GLY A 250 21.79 -18.30 34.64
CA GLY A 250 21.58 -18.65 33.23
C GLY A 250 20.17 -18.33 32.72
N ILE A 251 19.19 -18.17 33.62
CA ILE A 251 17.83 -17.76 33.27
C ILE A 251 17.74 -16.30 32.75
N ALA A 252 18.81 -15.51 32.89
CA ALA A 252 18.88 -14.16 32.33
C ALA A 252 19.22 -14.16 30.82
N VAL A 253 19.80 -15.25 30.30
CA VAL A 253 20.21 -15.38 28.88
C VAL A 253 19.06 -15.09 27.89
N PRO A 254 17.83 -15.63 28.07
CA PRO A 254 16.71 -15.32 27.18
C PRO A 254 16.31 -13.84 27.20
N VAL A 255 16.42 -13.17 28.36
CA VAL A 255 16.09 -11.75 28.51
C VAL A 255 17.12 -10.89 27.79
N ILE A 256 18.42 -11.17 27.98
CA ILE A 256 19.52 -10.45 27.34
C ILE A 256 19.41 -10.58 25.81
N LEU A 257 19.26 -11.82 25.30
CA LEU A 257 19.14 -12.06 23.87
C LEU A 257 17.83 -11.49 23.29
N GLY A 258 16.75 -11.52 24.06
CA GLY A 258 15.48 -10.88 23.71
C GLY A 258 15.61 -9.37 23.57
N ILE A 259 16.32 -8.68 24.48
CA ILE A 259 16.54 -7.23 24.40
C ILE A 259 17.39 -6.86 23.19
N LEU A 260 18.50 -7.57 22.97
CA LEU A 260 19.38 -7.34 21.81
C LEU A 260 18.61 -7.51 20.49
N SER A 261 17.78 -8.54 20.39
CA SER A 261 16.93 -8.80 19.22
C SER A 261 15.79 -7.78 19.10
N GLY A 262 15.29 -7.28 20.22
CA GLY A 262 14.26 -6.24 20.29
C GLY A 262 14.67 -4.95 19.57
N ILE A 263 15.96 -4.59 19.58
CA ILE A 263 16.48 -3.44 18.83
C ILE A 263 16.27 -3.62 17.32
N VAL A 264 16.58 -4.81 16.79
CA VAL A 264 16.36 -5.15 15.38
C VAL A 264 14.88 -5.08 15.03
N GLY A 265 14.02 -5.63 15.90
CA GLY A 265 12.57 -5.56 15.74
C GLY A 265 12.01 -4.15 15.76
N ALA A 266 12.54 -3.27 16.61
CA ALA A 266 12.14 -1.87 16.68
C ALA A 266 12.44 -1.13 15.36
N ILE A 267 13.64 -1.33 14.80
CA ILE A 267 14.05 -0.77 13.51
C ILE A 267 13.13 -1.29 12.39
N ALA A 268 12.89 -2.60 12.34
CA ALA A 268 11.99 -3.22 11.38
C ALA A 268 10.56 -2.67 11.50
N GLY A 269 10.06 -2.46 12.73
CA GLY A 269 8.74 -1.87 12.99
C GLY A 269 8.61 -0.43 12.49
N VAL A 270 9.65 0.40 12.63
CA VAL A 270 9.69 1.75 12.06
C VAL A 270 9.61 1.71 10.54
N ILE A 271 10.41 0.83 9.91
CA ILE A 271 10.42 0.65 8.45
C ILE A 271 9.06 0.14 7.96
N GLY A 272 8.50 -0.86 8.63
CA GLY A 272 7.18 -1.41 8.31
C GLY A 272 6.06 -0.39 8.46
N GLY A 273 6.16 0.55 9.39
CA GLY A 273 5.21 1.66 9.54
C GLY A 273 5.28 2.66 8.38
N ARG A 274 6.44 2.81 7.73
CA ARG A 274 6.61 3.64 6.52
C ARG A 274 6.13 2.92 5.26
N ILE A 275 6.40 1.62 5.14
CA ILE A 275 6.02 0.82 3.96
C ILE A 275 4.52 0.49 3.98
N PHE A 276 3.97 0.21 5.15
CA PHE A 276 2.57 -0.19 5.34
C PHE A 276 1.84 0.75 6.32
N PRO A 277 1.67 2.04 5.98
CA PRO A 277 1.07 3.00 6.88
C PRO A 277 -0.36 2.59 7.23
N LEU A 278 -0.67 2.57 8.52
CA LEU A 278 -2.05 2.45 8.98
C LEU A 278 -2.77 3.73 8.57
N GLN A 279 -3.74 3.61 7.67
CA GLN A 279 -4.67 4.71 7.44
C GLN A 279 -5.39 4.98 8.76
N MET A 280 -5.00 6.04 9.46
CA MET A 280 -5.80 6.55 10.57
C MET A 280 -7.18 6.82 10.00
N LYS A 281 -8.20 6.14 10.54
CA LYS A 281 -9.57 6.63 10.40
C LYS A 281 -9.51 8.09 10.81
N ARG A 282 -9.73 9.00 9.85
CA ARG A 282 -9.91 10.43 10.09
C ARG A 282 -10.82 10.52 11.32
N ALA A 283 -10.32 11.12 12.39
CA ALA A 283 -11.14 11.37 13.56
C ALA A 283 -12.38 12.12 13.04
N ARG A 284 -13.57 11.53 13.21
CA ARG A 284 -14.81 12.29 13.27
C ARG A 284 -14.69 13.12 14.55
N SER A 285 -13.94 14.21 14.51
CA SER A 285 -13.91 15.17 15.61
C SER A 285 -15.12 16.08 15.44
N SER A 286 -16.13 15.77 16.24
CA SER A 286 -17.06 16.70 16.91
C SER A 286 -17.80 17.73 16.05
N GLU A 287 -18.95 17.33 15.51
CA GLU A 287 -20.14 18.17 15.64
C GLU A 287 -20.95 17.64 16.83
N SER A 288 -21.27 18.53 17.77
CA SER A 288 -22.43 18.37 18.65
C SER A 288 -23.32 19.59 18.43
N ILE A 289 -24.51 19.30 17.88
CA ILE A 289 -25.82 19.97 17.95
C ILE A 289 -25.81 21.47 18.24
#